data_AF-A0A9Y4NU61-F1
#
_entry.id   AF-A0A9Y4NU61-F1
#
_cell.length_a   1.000
_cell.length_b   1.000
_cell.length_c   1.000
_cell.angle_alpha   90.00
_cell.angle_beta   90.00
_cell.angle_gamma   90.00
#
_symmetry.space_group_name_H-M   'P 1'
#
loop_
_entity.id
_entity.type
_entity.pdbx_description
1 polymer ?
#
loop_
_entity_poly.entity_id
_entity_poly.type
_entity_poly.pdbx_seq_one_letter_code
_entity_poly.pdbx_strand_id
1 'polypeptide(L)'
;MASSRVLEREVQEEPRRAATANLDFCLHKYSLLIIIGRTARLRQTDHISRDIERGIRSWDVDLKSCNLNLYLQEFLSHHTASFKGQKCLRHCTRVLDTQVLISPSQEQVHSEVFALLSRESAHKLLILAGLSEEESGDLLFHKGLFSPHQLKQIITEQFLDQESSASSKINLTLSCPNIGQWRKTLLGNQPLQGPLTLHINPPEVLPAMEALGEFTSLISGTVCPPSPFDLLPPPTTVGFLKLSRPCCYVFPAGRGDCAFFAVNGFTVLVDGGSDSQACFWKLVRHLDRVDAVLLTHVGTENLPGVVSFLERKVAEVELSTDVKDDLSKRLISPELGVVFFNAPSRLQMEQQL
;
A
#
# COMPACT_ATOMS: atom_id res chain seq x y z
N MET A 1 -51.62 19.50 -55.87
CA MET A 1 -50.26 19.16 -55.42
C MET A 1 -49.85 20.20 -54.40
N ALA A 2 -50.02 19.88 -53.12
CA ALA A 2 -49.83 20.81 -52.00
C ALA A 2 -48.75 20.26 -51.08
N SER A 3 -47.72 21.09 -50.90
CA SER A 3 -46.53 20.87 -50.07
C SER A 3 -46.87 21.03 -48.60
N SER A 4 -46.75 19.97 -47.80
CA SER A 4 -46.84 20.03 -46.33
C SER A 4 -45.44 19.95 -45.72
N ARG A 5 -44.96 21.10 -45.22
CA ARG A 5 -43.79 21.23 -44.34
C ARG A 5 -44.12 20.61 -42.98
N VAL A 6 -43.25 19.74 -42.49
CA VAL A 6 -43.34 19.13 -41.15
C VAL A 6 -42.81 20.15 -40.13
N LEU A 7 -43.64 20.48 -39.13
CA LEU A 7 -43.26 21.30 -37.99
C LEU A 7 -42.48 20.45 -36.97
N GLU A 8 -41.24 20.86 -36.68
CA GLU A 8 -40.48 20.40 -35.54
C GLU A 8 -41.15 20.89 -34.25
N ARG A 9 -41.44 19.98 -33.31
CA ARG A 9 -41.84 20.31 -31.94
C ARG A 9 -40.59 20.29 -31.08
N GLU A 10 -40.19 21.45 -30.60
CA GLU A 10 -39.20 21.60 -29.52
C GLU A 10 -39.71 20.90 -28.26
N VAL A 11 -38.92 19.94 -27.76
CA VAL A 11 -39.13 19.32 -26.45
C VAL A 11 -38.42 20.20 -25.43
N GLN A 12 -39.21 20.84 -24.58
CA GLN A 12 -38.72 21.67 -23.47
C GLN A 12 -38.09 20.75 -22.42
N GLU A 13 -36.75 20.72 -22.36
CA GLU A 13 -36.02 20.04 -21.28
C GLU A 13 -36.21 20.80 -19.96
N GLU A 14 -36.93 20.18 -19.02
CA GLU A 14 -36.90 20.61 -17.62
C GLU A 14 -35.50 20.38 -17.03
N PRO A 15 -34.97 21.32 -16.22
CA PRO A 15 -33.69 21.15 -15.58
C PRO A 15 -33.80 20.03 -14.55
N ARG A 16 -33.05 18.94 -14.77
CA ARG A 16 -32.81 17.91 -13.76
C ARG A 16 -32.26 18.58 -12.52
N ARG A 17 -33.11 18.72 -11.49
CA ARG A 17 -32.69 19.07 -10.13
C ARG A 17 -31.66 18.03 -9.71
N ALA A 18 -30.39 18.41 -9.67
CA ALA A 18 -29.38 17.70 -8.93
C ALA A 18 -29.87 17.61 -7.48
N ALA A 19 -30.11 16.39 -7.00
CA ALA A 19 -30.38 16.17 -5.60
C ALA A 19 -29.13 16.58 -4.83
N THR A 20 -29.13 17.77 -4.26
CA THR A 20 -28.22 18.17 -3.19
C THR A 20 -28.49 17.24 -2.02
N ALA A 21 -27.76 16.13 -1.95
CA ALA A 21 -27.80 15.23 -0.82
C ALA A 21 -27.21 15.98 0.38
N ASN A 22 -28.08 16.45 1.28
CA ASN A 22 -27.65 16.78 2.64
C ASN A 22 -27.13 15.48 3.26
N LEU A 23 -25.81 15.31 3.35
CA LEU A 23 -25.21 14.19 4.09
C LEU A 23 -25.42 14.42 5.59
N ASP A 24 -26.55 13.97 6.13
CA ASP A 24 -26.69 13.80 7.56
C ASP A 24 -25.95 12.51 7.97
N PHE A 25 -24.80 12.65 8.61
CA PHE A 25 -24.03 11.51 9.09
C PHE A 25 -24.75 10.83 10.26
N CYS A 26 -24.84 9.50 10.20
CA CYS A 26 -25.43 8.66 11.22
C CYS A 26 -24.45 8.48 12.40
N LEU A 27 -24.81 9.05 13.56
CA LEU A 27 -24.06 8.96 14.81
C LEU A 27 -23.95 7.52 15.35
N HIS A 28 -24.86 6.64 14.95
CA HIS A 28 -24.88 5.23 15.38
C HIS A 28 -24.19 4.28 14.39
N LYS A 29 -23.52 4.82 13.37
CA LYS A 29 -22.82 4.04 12.35
C LYS A 29 -21.34 4.36 12.36
N TYR A 30 -20.54 3.31 12.28
CA TYR A 30 -19.09 3.32 12.43
C TYR A 30 -18.43 2.69 11.19
N SER A 31 -17.26 3.17 10.81
CA SER A 31 -16.51 2.58 9.70
C SER A 31 -15.03 2.44 10.03
N LEU A 32 -14.50 1.25 9.78
CA LEU A 32 -13.12 0.87 9.99
C LEU A 32 -12.51 0.47 8.64
N LEU A 33 -11.48 1.19 8.22
CA LEU A 33 -10.64 0.84 7.08
C LEU A 33 -9.22 0.59 7.55
N ILE A 34 -8.69 -0.60 7.27
CA ILE A 34 -7.31 -0.97 7.53
C ILE A 34 -6.60 -1.15 6.19
N ILE A 35 -5.48 -0.46 6.01
CA ILE A 35 -4.64 -0.52 4.82
C ILE A 35 -3.31 -1.12 5.22
N ILE A 36 -3.03 -2.31 4.69
CA ILE A 36 -1.79 -3.04 4.93
C ILE A 36 -0.94 -2.90 3.68
N GLY A 37 0.12 -2.10 3.81
CA GLY A 37 1.08 -1.84 2.76
C GLY A 37 2.02 -3.02 2.52
N ARG A 38 3.17 -2.72 1.93
CA ARG A 38 4.26 -3.68 1.78
C ARG A 38 4.74 -4.12 3.16
N THR A 39 5.00 -5.39 3.30
CA THR A 39 5.50 -5.99 4.53
C THR A 39 6.91 -6.50 4.29
N ALA A 40 7.76 -6.43 5.30
CA ALA A 40 9.03 -7.15 5.28
C ALA A 40 8.78 -8.67 5.36
N ARG A 41 9.85 -9.47 5.29
CA ARG A 41 9.83 -10.94 5.31
C ARG A 41 8.78 -11.55 6.24
N LEU A 42 8.37 -12.78 5.93
CA LEU A 42 7.39 -13.65 6.63
C LEU A 42 7.46 -13.71 8.17
N ARG A 43 8.53 -13.20 8.81
CA ARG A 43 8.75 -13.23 10.27
C ARG A 43 8.55 -11.88 10.97
N GLN A 44 8.11 -10.83 10.28
CA GLN A 44 7.93 -9.48 10.86
C GLN A 44 6.48 -8.98 10.85
N THR A 45 5.50 -9.86 10.66
CA THR A 45 4.07 -9.49 10.70
C THR A 45 3.60 -9.05 12.09
N ASP A 46 4.37 -9.34 13.15
CA ASP A 46 4.08 -8.88 14.52
C ASP A 46 3.92 -7.36 14.63
N HIS A 47 4.66 -6.59 13.82
CA HIS A 47 4.52 -5.14 13.78
C HIS A 47 3.15 -4.71 13.24
N ILE A 48 2.65 -5.40 12.22
CA ILE A 48 1.34 -5.12 11.61
C ILE A 48 0.23 -5.40 12.62
N SER A 49 0.30 -6.55 13.31
CA SER A 49 -0.67 -6.90 14.37
C SER A 49 -0.71 -5.84 15.46
N ARG A 50 0.47 -5.36 15.90
CA ARG A 50 0.59 -4.32 16.92
C ARG A 50 0.03 -2.98 16.46
N ASP A 51 0.30 -2.58 15.22
CA ASP A 51 -0.21 -1.31 14.67
C ASP A 51 -1.74 -1.33 14.53
N ILE A 52 -2.30 -2.47 14.14
CA ILE A 52 -3.76 -2.67 14.07
C ILE A 52 -4.38 -2.66 15.46
N GLU A 53 -3.80 -3.42 16.40
CA GLU A 53 -4.28 -3.48 17.78
C GLU A 53 -4.28 -2.08 18.41
N ARG A 54 -3.16 -1.36 18.32
CA ARG A 54 -3.03 0.02 18.79
C ARG A 54 -4.06 0.93 18.13
N GLY A 55 -4.23 0.83 16.81
CA GLY A 55 -5.17 1.66 16.06
C GLY A 55 -6.62 1.47 16.51
N ILE A 56 -7.05 0.22 16.67
CA ILE A 56 -8.40 -0.09 17.18
C ILE A 56 -8.54 0.36 18.63
N ARG A 57 -7.55 0.11 19.49
CA ARG A 57 -7.61 0.49 20.90
C ARG A 57 -7.57 2.00 21.15
N SER A 58 -7.08 2.77 20.18
CA SER A 58 -7.05 4.24 20.22
C SER A 58 -8.32 4.88 19.62
N TRP A 59 -9.30 4.08 19.19
CA TRP A 59 -10.54 4.58 18.63
C TRP A 59 -11.53 4.96 19.73
N ASP A 60 -11.82 6.25 19.86
CA ASP A 60 -12.78 6.79 20.83
C ASP A 60 -14.23 6.50 20.39
N VAL A 61 -14.71 5.31 20.71
CA VAL A 61 -16.08 4.86 20.45
C VAL A 61 -16.73 4.32 21.71
N ASP A 62 -18.01 4.62 21.89
CA ASP A 62 -18.80 4.04 22.98
C ASP A 62 -19.12 2.57 22.70
N LEU A 63 -18.50 1.67 23.47
CA LEU A 63 -18.69 0.23 23.34
C LEU A 63 -20.13 -0.25 23.61
N LYS A 64 -20.97 0.56 24.27
CA LYS A 64 -22.41 0.25 24.43
C LYS A 64 -23.17 0.44 23.11
N SER A 65 -22.75 1.42 22.33
CA SER A 65 -23.34 1.75 21.02
C SER A 65 -22.72 0.92 19.89
N CYS A 66 -21.42 0.62 19.98
CA CYS A 66 -20.68 -0.23 19.04
C CYS A 66 -19.86 -1.28 19.80
N ASN A 67 -20.43 -2.47 20.00
CA ASN A 67 -19.70 -3.57 20.64
C ASN A 67 -18.66 -4.15 19.67
N LEU A 68 -17.46 -3.56 19.68
CA LEU A 68 -16.35 -3.99 18.82
C LEU A 68 -15.98 -5.46 19.02
N ASN A 69 -16.01 -5.98 20.25
CA ASN A 69 -15.69 -7.38 20.50
C ASN A 69 -16.67 -8.32 19.79
N LEU A 70 -17.97 -8.00 19.81
CA LEU A 70 -18.99 -8.74 19.08
C LEU A 70 -18.79 -8.64 17.56
N TYR A 71 -18.61 -7.43 17.02
CA TYR A 71 -18.51 -7.25 15.57
C TYR A 71 -17.20 -7.80 14.98
N LEU A 72 -16.11 -7.80 15.75
CA LEU A 72 -14.87 -8.47 15.36
C LEU A 72 -15.04 -10.00 15.39
N GLN A 73 -15.79 -10.55 16.36
CA GLN A 73 -16.15 -11.98 16.35
C GLN A 73 -17.04 -12.35 15.14
N GLU A 74 -18.02 -11.51 14.80
CA GLU A 74 -18.82 -11.70 13.58
C GLU A 74 -17.92 -11.67 12.34
N PHE A 75 -17.01 -10.70 12.24
CA PHE A 75 -16.02 -10.63 11.15
C PHE A 75 -15.20 -11.93 11.04
N LEU A 76 -14.70 -12.45 12.16
CA LEU A 76 -13.93 -13.70 12.23
C LEU A 76 -14.76 -14.90 11.77
N SER A 77 -16.03 -14.96 12.16
CA SER A 77 -16.95 -16.05 11.75
C SER A 77 -17.19 -16.08 10.24
N HIS A 78 -17.15 -14.92 9.59
CA HIS A 78 -17.31 -14.78 8.14
C HIS A 78 -16.03 -15.04 7.35
N HIS A 79 -14.85 -14.89 7.97
CA HIS A 79 -13.56 -15.04 7.32
C HIS A 79 -12.77 -16.17 7.99
N THR A 80 -12.98 -17.41 7.52
CA THR A 80 -12.23 -18.57 8.02
C THR A 80 -10.79 -18.58 7.47
N ALA A 81 -9.85 -19.14 8.24
CA ALA A 81 -8.39 -19.09 8.01
C ALA A 81 -7.86 -19.73 6.70
N SER A 82 -8.72 -20.12 5.76
CA SER A 82 -8.35 -20.82 4.52
C SER A 82 -7.99 -19.88 3.35
N PHE A 83 -8.13 -18.56 3.50
CA PHE A 83 -8.01 -17.63 2.38
C PHE A 83 -6.62 -16.99 2.26
N LYS A 84 -5.58 -17.82 2.09
CA LYS A 84 -4.25 -17.31 1.73
C LYS A 84 -4.34 -16.57 0.39
N GLY A 85 -4.02 -15.27 0.39
CA GLY A 85 -3.98 -14.45 -0.82
C GLY A 85 -5.22 -13.60 -1.12
N GLN A 86 -6.24 -13.55 -0.25
CA GLN A 86 -7.29 -12.54 -0.36
C GLN A 86 -6.72 -11.14 -0.10
N LYS A 87 -6.91 -10.23 -1.05
CA LYS A 87 -6.39 -8.85 -1.00
C LYS A 87 -7.37 -7.85 -0.35
N CYS A 88 -8.60 -8.26 -0.10
CA CYS A 88 -9.62 -7.42 0.52
C CYS A 88 -10.56 -8.30 1.36
N LEU A 89 -10.67 -8.00 2.64
CA LEU A 89 -11.63 -8.60 3.56
C LEU A 89 -12.63 -7.52 3.96
N ARG A 90 -13.93 -7.82 3.94
CA ARG A 90 -14.96 -6.85 4.32
C ARG A 90 -16.13 -7.53 4.99
N HIS A 91 -16.58 -6.94 6.09
CA HIS A 91 -17.84 -7.31 6.72
C HIS A 91 -18.59 -6.03 7.10
N CYS A 92 -19.82 -5.91 6.61
CA CYS A 92 -20.66 -4.75 6.85
C CYS A 92 -21.91 -5.19 7.61
N THR A 93 -22.13 -4.57 8.77
CA THR A 93 -23.36 -4.70 9.55
C THR A 93 -24.16 -3.39 9.47
N ARG A 94 -25.27 -3.31 10.20
CA ARG A 94 -26.03 -2.06 10.33
C ARG A 94 -25.29 -0.98 11.15
N VAL A 95 -24.36 -1.40 12.01
CA VAL A 95 -23.67 -0.54 12.97
C VAL A 95 -22.21 -0.32 12.57
N LEU A 96 -21.48 -1.37 12.19
CA LEU A 96 -20.06 -1.31 11.87
C LEU A 96 -19.79 -1.85 10.46
N ASP A 97 -19.07 -1.07 9.65
CA ASP A 97 -18.51 -1.49 8.38
C ASP A 97 -17.00 -1.61 8.49
N THR A 98 -16.49 -2.84 8.47
CA THR A 98 -15.07 -3.17 8.62
C THR A 98 -14.51 -3.64 7.30
N GLN A 99 -13.43 -3.02 6.84
CA GLN A 99 -12.71 -3.36 5.62
C GLN A 99 -11.21 -3.40 5.85
N VAL A 100 -10.56 -4.43 5.32
CA VAL A 100 -9.10 -4.63 5.40
C VAL A 100 -8.58 -4.82 3.98
N LEU A 101 -7.66 -3.96 3.56
CA LEU A 101 -6.97 -4.04 2.27
C LEU A 101 -5.56 -4.57 2.49
N ILE A 102 -5.20 -5.66 1.81
CA ILE A 102 -3.89 -6.31 1.94
C ILE A 102 -3.14 -6.15 0.63
N SER A 103 -1.98 -5.48 0.69
CA SER A 103 -1.16 -5.13 -0.48
C SER A 103 -1.97 -4.49 -1.63
N PRO A 104 -2.75 -3.42 -1.35
CA PRO A 104 -3.54 -2.74 -2.38
C PRO A 104 -2.65 -1.95 -3.36
N SER A 105 -3.24 -1.55 -4.49
CA SER A 105 -2.63 -0.54 -5.36
C SER A 105 -2.92 0.87 -4.84
N GLN A 106 -2.13 1.85 -5.29
CA GLN A 106 -2.33 3.25 -4.93
C GLN A 106 -3.72 3.78 -5.34
N GLU A 107 -4.22 3.35 -6.51
CA GLU A 107 -5.55 3.74 -7.01
C GLU A 107 -6.68 3.13 -6.16
N GLN A 108 -6.49 1.88 -5.70
CA GLN A 108 -7.44 1.23 -4.81
C GLN A 108 -7.48 1.95 -3.46
N VAL A 109 -6.33 2.29 -2.88
CA VAL A 109 -6.27 3.05 -1.63
C VAL A 109 -6.96 4.39 -1.77
N HIS A 110 -6.68 5.13 -2.84
CA HIS A 110 -7.36 6.40 -3.10
C HIS A 110 -8.88 6.24 -3.12
N SER A 111 -9.39 5.27 -3.88
CA SER A 111 -10.82 5.01 -4.04
C SER A 111 -11.49 4.60 -2.72
N GLU A 112 -10.83 3.74 -1.94
CA GLU A 112 -11.39 3.21 -0.69
C GLU A 112 -11.32 4.23 0.46
N VAL A 113 -10.28 5.07 0.52
CA VAL A 113 -10.21 6.19 1.46
C VAL A 113 -11.27 7.24 1.11
N PHE A 114 -11.43 7.56 -0.18
CA PHE A 114 -12.50 8.45 -0.66
C PHE A 114 -13.88 7.86 -0.28
N ALA A 115 -14.10 6.57 -0.51
CA ALA A 115 -15.33 5.88 -0.12
C ALA A 115 -15.55 5.88 1.40
N LEU A 116 -14.51 5.66 2.22
CA LEU A 116 -14.58 5.73 3.69
C LEU A 116 -15.13 7.10 4.14
N LEU A 117 -14.59 8.18 3.58
CA LEU A 117 -15.02 9.55 3.90
C LEU A 117 -16.45 9.82 3.45
N SER A 118 -16.85 9.29 2.30
CA SER A 118 -18.20 9.44 1.74
C SER A 118 -19.29 8.62 2.45
N ARG A 119 -18.93 7.62 3.28
CA ARG A 119 -19.90 6.78 4.00
C ARG A 119 -20.70 7.61 5.01
N GLU A 120 -21.95 7.23 5.22
CA GLU A 120 -22.87 7.86 6.19
C GLU A 120 -22.40 7.78 7.66
N SER A 121 -21.36 7.00 7.99
CA SER A 121 -20.86 6.88 9.35
C SER A 121 -20.25 8.18 9.88
N ALA A 122 -20.67 8.62 11.07
CA ALA A 122 -20.06 9.78 11.71
C ALA A 122 -18.67 9.48 12.29
N HIS A 123 -18.44 8.24 12.74
CA HIS A 123 -17.19 7.81 13.35
C HIS A 123 -16.40 6.91 12.40
N LYS A 124 -15.18 7.33 12.05
CA LYS A 124 -14.33 6.67 11.06
C LYS A 124 -12.95 6.40 11.65
N LEU A 125 -12.44 5.19 11.44
CA LEU A 125 -11.08 4.80 11.78
C LEU A 125 -10.35 4.37 10.51
N LEU A 126 -9.22 5.02 10.23
CA LEU A 126 -8.28 4.65 9.18
C LEU A 126 -6.98 4.18 9.82
N ILE A 127 -6.59 2.93 9.59
CA ILE A 127 -5.33 2.36 10.07
C ILE A 127 -4.41 2.12 8.87
N LEU A 128 -3.20 2.66 8.95
CA LEU A 128 -2.11 2.44 8.00
C LEU A 128 -1.05 1.58 8.67
N ALA A 129 -0.80 0.37 8.16
CA ALA A 129 0.16 -0.56 8.71
C ALA A 129 1.07 -1.12 7.61
N GLY A 130 2.36 -1.27 7.89
CA GLY A 130 3.36 -1.78 6.94
C GLY A 130 4.62 -0.92 6.87
N LEU A 131 5.51 -1.27 5.93
CA LEU A 131 6.76 -0.54 5.71
C LEU A 131 6.47 0.89 5.31
N SER A 132 7.16 1.82 5.96
CA SER A 132 7.00 3.24 5.73
C SER A 132 8.35 3.93 5.64
N GLU A 133 8.41 4.98 4.83
CA GLU A 133 9.62 5.79 4.69
C GLU A 133 9.84 6.66 5.93
N GLU A 134 11.06 6.67 6.48
CA GLU A 134 11.34 7.32 7.77
C GLU A 134 11.13 8.84 7.75
N GLU A 135 11.53 9.51 6.67
CA GLU A 135 11.51 10.98 6.59
C GLU A 135 10.13 11.55 6.23
N SER A 136 9.43 10.93 5.28
CA SER A 136 8.12 11.37 4.80
C SER A 136 6.98 10.76 5.62
N GLY A 137 7.16 9.52 6.08
CA GLY A 137 6.13 8.68 6.68
C GLY A 137 5.29 7.92 5.64
N ASP A 138 5.62 8.00 4.35
CA ASP A 138 4.85 7.41 3.26
C ASP A 138 4.73 5.88 3.44
N LEU A 139 3.50 5.36 3.43
CA LEU A 139 3.24 3.93 3.47
C LEU A 139 3.58 3.33 2.10
N LEU A 140 4.51 2.39 2.06
CA LEU A 140 5.01 1.81 0.82
C LEU A 140 4.09 0.69 0.33
N PHE A 141 3.87 0.61 -0.98
CA PHE A 141 3.24 -0.54 -1.64
C PHE A 141 4.24 -1.28 -2.53
N HIS A 142 3.81 -2.37 -3.17
CA HIS A 142 4.63 -3.05 -4.18
C HIS A 142 4.91 -2.13 -5.37
N LYS A 143 3.92 -1.28 -5.70
CA LYS A 143 3.97 -0.25 -6.74
C LYS A 143 3.31 1.02 -6.21
N GLY A 144 4.10 2.08 -6.07
CA GLY A 144 3.66 3.35 -5.52
C GLY A 144 3.59 3.36 -3.99
N LEU A 145 2.93 4.37 -3.44
CA LEU A 145 2.87 4.62 -2.01
C LEU A 145 1.64 5.47 -1.65
N PHE A 146 1.37 5.57 -0.34
CA PHE A 146 0.35 6.44 0.22
C PHE A 146 0.97 7.42 1.22
N SER A 147 0.91 8.70 0.89
CA SER A 147 1.57 9.80 1.59
C SER A 147 0.59 10.64 2.41
N PRO A 148 1.08 11.39 3.42
CA PRO A 148 0.29 12.40 4.12
C PRO A 148 -0.36 13.43 3.17
N HIS A 149 0.33 13.78 2.07
CA HIS A 149 -0.15 14.73 1.08
C HIS A 149 -1.33 14.18 0.28
N GLN A 150 -1.29 12.90 -0.10
CA GLN A 150 -2.42 12.26 -0.79
C GLN A 150 -3.65 12.17 0.11
N LEU A 151 -3.48 11.82 1.39
CA LEU A 151 -4.60 11.84 2.34
C LEU A 151 -5.18 13.25 2.49
N LYS A 152 -4.31 14.27 2.61
CA LYS A 152 -4.74 15.68 2.67
C LYS A 152 -5.56 16.06 1.43
N GLN A 153 -5.07 15.71 0.24
CA GLN A 153 -5.75 15.98 -1.02
C GLN A 153 -7.13 15.31 -1.06
N ILE A 154 -7.22 14.02 -0.72
CA ILE A 154 -8.50 13.29 -0.69
C ILE A 154 -9.49 13.94 0.29
N ILE A 155 -9.01 14.35 1.47
CA ILE A 155 -9.86 15.07 2.44
C ILE A 155 -10.32 16.41 1.86
N THR A 156 -9.42 17.19 1.27
CA THR A 156 -9.79 18.48 0.66
C THR A 156 -10.83 18.27 -0.43
N GLU A 157 -10.60 17.37 -1.39
CA GLU A 157 -11.53 17.06 -2.49
C GLU A 157 -12.93 16.65 -2.01
N GLN A 158 -13.01 15.90 -0.91
CA GLN A 158 -14.28 15.49 -0.31
C GLN A 158 -15.11 16.64 0.26
N PHE A 159 -14.44 17.69 0.74
CA PHE A 159 -15.08 18.79 1.46
C PHE A 159 -14.95 20.15 0.75
N LEU A 160 -14.55 20.17 -0.53
CA LEU A 160 -14.38 21.39 -1.34
C LEU A 160 -15.66 22.25 -1.40
N ASP A 161 -16.83 21.60 -1.49
CA ASP A 161 -18.13 22.27 -1.73
C ASP A 161 -19.04 22.30 -0.48
N GLN A 162 -18.57 21.84 0.67
CA GLN A 162 -19.36 21.90 1.91
C GLN A 162 -19.19 23.27 2.58
N GLU A 163 -19.99 24.23 2.10
CA GLU A 163 -20.34 25.38 2.91
C GLU A 163 -20.91 24.88 4.26
N SER A 164 -20.57 25.61 5.32
CA SER A 164 -20.60 25.23 6.74
C SER A 164 -22.00 24.92 7.34
N SER A 165 -22.96 24.48 6.54
CA SER A 165 -24.36 24.22 6.88
C SER A 165 -24.69 22.78 7.33
N ALA A 166 -23.74 21.84 7.27
CA ALA A 166 -23.95 20.49 7.82
C ALA A 166 -23.88 20.53 9.37
N SER A 167 -24.98 20.15 10.04
CA SER A 167 -25.03 20.09 11.51
C SER A 167 -24.25 18.91 12.10
N SER A 168 -23.92 17.90 11.29
CA SER A 168 -23.27 16.67 11.71
C SER A 168 -21.76 16.71 11.43
N LYS A 169 -20.96 16.59 12.49
CA LYS A 169 -19.50 16.52 12.41
C LYS A 169 -19.03 15.09 12.19
N ILE A 170 -18.08 14.89 11.29
CA ILE A 170 -17.40 13.62 11.08
C ILE A 170 -16.18 13.57 12.00
N ASN A 171 -15.97 12.45 12.68
CA ASN A 171 -14.76 12.20 13.46
C ASN A 171 -13.93 11.14 12.75
N LEU A 172 -12.77 11.53 12.24
CA LEU A 172 -11.79 10.64 11.63
C LEU A 172 -10.60 10.44 12.57
N THR A 173 -10.39 9.21 12.99
CA THR A 173 -9.18 8.78 13.69
C THR A 173 -8.24 8.13 12.68
N LEU A 174 -7.03 8.66 12.56
CA LEU A 174 -5.94 8.09 11.78
C LEU A 174 -4.95 7.41 12.73
N SER A 175 -4.75 6.11 12.55
CA SER A 175 -3.62 5.37 13.12
C SER A 175 -2.58 5.14 12.03
N CYS A 176 -1.40 5.74 12.17
CA CYS A 176 -0.29 5.62 11.22
C CYS A 176 1.04 5.50 11.98
N PRO A 177 2.14 5.11 11.31
CA PRO A 177 3.47 5.11 11.92
C PRO A 177 3.80 6.46 12.55
N ASN A 178 4.42 6.46 13.74
CA ASN A 178 4.84 7.67 14.46
C ASN A 178 6.15 8.26 13.88
N ILE A 179 6.30 8.24 12.56
CA ILE A 179 7.46 8.74 11.82
C ILE A 179 7.01 9.69 10.72
N GLY A 180 7.96 10.44 10.17
CA GLY A 180 7.71 11.35 9.06
C GLY A 180 6.80 12.53 9.36
N GLN A 181 6.04 12.96 8.34
CA GLN A 181 5.38 14.26 8.30
C GLN A 181 3.86 14.21 8.50
N TRP A 182 3.26 13.07 8.86
CA TRP A 182 1.80 12.89 8.99
C TRP A 182 1.11 14.03 9.77
N ARG A 183 1.59 14.32 10.98
CA ARG A 183 1.03 15.40 11.81
C ARG A 183 1.28 16.79 11.21
N LYS A 184 2.48 17.06 10.71
CA LYS A 184 2.86 18.36 10.15
C LYS A 184 2.05 18.68 8.88
N THR A 185 1.85 17.71 8.00
CA THR A 185 1.15 17.91 6.73
C THR A 185 -0.35 18.05 6.93
N LEU A 186 -0.95 17.20 7.78
CA LEU A 186 -2.40 17.17 8.01
C LEU A 186 -2.89 18.26 8.97
N LEU A 187 -2.09 18.68 9.96
CA LEU A 187 -2.44 19.73 10.93
C LEU A 187 -1.73 21.07 10.69
N GLY A 188 -0.97 21.19 9.58
CA GLY A 188 -0.19 22.39 9.26
C GLY A 188 -1.03 23.63 8.95
N ASN A 189 -0.36 24.70 8.48
CA ASN A 189 -0.81 26.10 8.47
C ASN A 189 -2.19 26.44 7.87
N GLN A 190 -2.84 25.54 7.14
CA GLN A 190 -4.22 25.69 6.72
C GLN A 190 -5.06 24.60 7.40
N PRO A 191 -6.02 24.96 8.26
CA PRO A 191 -6.91 23.97 8.86
C PRO A 191 -7.67 23.25 7.74
N LEU A 192 -7.87 21.95 7.91
CA LEU A 192 -8.75 21.18 7.03
C LEU A 192 -10.13 21.85 7.05
N GLN A 193 -10.60 22.30 5.89
CA GLN A 193 -11.92 22.93 5.75
C GLN A 193 -13.01 21.85 5.79
N GLY A 194 -14.15 22.15 6.41
CA GLY A 194 -15.32 21.26 6.48
C GLY A 194 -15.67 20.75 7.88
N PRO A 195 -16.73 19.91 8.01
CA PRO A 195 -17.24 19.40 9.29
C PRO A 195 -16.40 18.24 9.89
N LEU A 196 -15.10 18.16 9.57
CA LEU A 196 -14.23 17.03 9.94
C LEU A 196 -13.36 17.34 11.17
N THR A 197 -13.47 16.52 12.21
CA THR A 197 -12.50 16.45 13.30
C THR A 197 -11.49 15.33 13.02
N LEU A 198 -10.20 15.67 12.92
CA LEU A 198 -9.13 14.71 12.67
C LEU A 198 -8.30 14.45 13.94
N HIS A 199 -8.18 13.19 14.33
CA HIS A 199 -7.30 12.73 15.41
C HIS A 199 -6.20 11.83 14.83
N ILE A 200 -4.93 12.17 15.07
CA ILE A 200 -3.78 11.41 14.55
C ILE A 200 -3.05 10.74 15.70
N ASN A 201 -3.01 9.40 15.69
CA ASN A 201 -2.36 8.58 16.72
C ASN A 201 -2.74 9.02 18.15
N PRO A 202 -4.05 9.06 18.51
CA PRO A 202 -4.46 9.28 19.89
C PRO A 202 -3.95 8.16 20.81
N PRO A 203 -3.95 8.36 22.15
CA PRO A 203 -3.63 7.30 23.10
C PRO A 203 -4.69 6.20 23.10
N GLU A 204 -4.32 5.01 23.57
CA GLU A 204 -5.24 3.88 23.72
C GLU A 204 -6.26 4.16 24.83
N VAL A 205 -7.55 4.11 24.49
CA VAL A 205 -8.66 4.36 25.42
C VAL A 205 -9.53 3.12 25.66
N LEU A 206 -9.48 2.15 24.74
CA LEU A 206 -10.26 0.91 24.84
C LEU A 206 -9.46 -0.20 25.57
N PRO A 207 -10.16 -1.07 26.31
CA PRO A 207 -9.54 -2.23 26.96
C PRO A 207 -9.03 -3.24 25.94
N ALA A 208 -8.20 -4.18 26.39
CA ALA A 208 -7.87 -5.36 25.60
C ALA A 208 -9.14 -6.19 25.33
N MET A 209 -9.25 -6.76 24.14
CA MET A 209 -10.39 -7.54 23.67
C MET A 209 -9.88 -8.85 23.08
N GLU A 210 -10.47 -9.99 23.46
CA GLU A 210 -10.06 -11.31 22.96
C GLU A 210 -10.23 -11.41 21.44
N ALA A 211 -11.37 -10.93 20.92
CA ALA A 211 -11.66 -10.89 19.49
C ALA A 211 -10.64 -10.07 18.69
N LEU A 212 -10.04 -9.05 19.30
CA LEU A 212 -9.02 -8.22 18.65
C LEU A 212 -7.70 -8.99 18.45
N GLY A 213 -7.33 -9.83 19.43
CA GLY A 213 -6.17 -10.72 19.30
C GLY A 213 -6.37 -11.75 18.17
N GLU A 214 -7.54 -12.37 18.10
CA GLU A 214 -7.88 -13.30 17.03
C GLU A 214 -7.97 -12.61 15.67
N PHE A 215 -8.56 -11.41 15.61
CA PHE A 215 -8.66 -10.59 14.39
C PHE A 215 -7.30 -10.21 13.83
N THR A 216 -6.38 -9.73 14.67
CA THR A 216 -5.01 -9.41 14.24
C THR A 216 -4.24 -10.67 13.81
N SER A 217 -4.47 -11.80 14.48
CA SER A 217 -3.91 -13.10 14.09
C SER A 217 -4.42 -13.56 12.72
N LEU A 218 -5.73 -13.46 12.45
CA LEU A 218 -6.32 -13.75 11.14
C LEU A 218 -5.68 -12.89 10.04
N ILE A 219 -5.56 -11.59 10.28
CA ILE A 219 -4.96 -10.66 9.31
C ILE A 219 -3.50 -11.04 9.06
N SER A 220 -2.71 -11.22 10.11
CA SER A 220 -1.30 -11.63 10.02
C SER A 220 -1.13 -12.94 9.25
N GLY A 221 -2.02 -13.92 9.47
CA GLY A 221 -2.04 -15.18 8.72
C GLY A 221 -2.51 -15.05 7.26
N THR A 222 -3.24 -13.99 6.93
CA THR A 222 -3.70 -13.69 5.55
C THR A 222 -2.63 -12.93 4.76
N VAL A 223 -1.83 -12.12 5.44
CA VAL A 223 -0.68 -11.40 4.87
C VAL A 223 0.36 -12.42 4.41
N CYS A 224 0.38 -12.69 3.11
CA CYS A 224 1.39 -13.51 2.48
C CYS A 224 2.21 -12.62 1.54
N PRO A 225 3.46 -12.25 1.88
CA PRO A 225 4.31 -11.55 0.94
C PRO A 225 4.53 -12.43 -0.30
N PRO A 226 4.59 -11.84 -1.51
CA PRO A 226 4.80 -12.62 -2.73
C PRO A 226 6.13 -13.38 -2.66
N SER A 227 6.17 -14.59 -3.19
CA SER A 227 7.42 -15.34 -3.30
C SER A 227 8.42 -14.54 -4.14
N PRO A 228 9.73 -14.50 -3.79
CA PRO A 228 10.75 -13.92 -4.66
C PRO A 228 10.76 -14.53 -6.07
N PHE A 229 10.31 -15.79 -6.21
CA PHE A 229 10.19 -16.47 -7.50
C PHE A 229 8.99 -16.01 -8.34
N ASP A 230 7.90 -15.61 -7.68
CA ASP A 230 6.72 -15.06 -8.36
C ASP A 230 6.93 -13.58 -8.68
N LEU A 231 7.61 -12.86 -7.79
CA LEU A 231 7.98 -11.46 -7.96
C LEU A 231 8.97 -11.27 -9.12
N LEU A 232 9.96 -12.16 -9.22
CA LEU A 232 11.00 -12.10 -10.24
C LEU A 232 11.05 -13.43 -11.00
N PRO A 233 10.14 -13.69 -11.96
CA PRO A 233 10.04 -15.00 -12.60
C PRO A 233 11.27 -15.35 -13.47
N PRO A 234 11.66 -16.62 -13.54
CA PRO A 234 12.77 -17.06 -14.39
C PRO A 234 12.53 -16.78 -15.88
N PRO A 235 13.58 -16.80 -16.73
CA PRO A 235 13.42 -16.66 -18.18
C PRO A 235 12.59 -17.82 -18.75
N THR A 236 11.71 -17.50 -19.72
CA THR A 236 10.89 -18.50 -20.43
C THR A 236 11.62 -19.12 -21.64
N THR A 237 12.71 -18.50 -22.08
CA THR A 237 13.52 -18.92 -23.23
C THR A 237 14.82 -19.55 -22.77
N VAL A 238 15.27 -20.60 -23.48
CA VAL A 238 16.55 -21.25 -23.22
C VAL A 238 17.69 -20.41 -23.81
N GLY A 239 18.79 -20.32 -23.07
CA GLY A 239 20.00 -19.60 -23.48
C GLY A 239 20.07 -18.16 -22.98
N PHE A 240 21.26 -17.57 -23.10
CA PHE A 240 21.55 -16.23 -22.61
C PHE A 240 21.57 -15.20 -23.73
N LEU A 241 21.06 -14.01 -23.43
CA LEU A 241 21.20 -12.83 -24.26
C LEU A 241 22.66 -12.37 -24.24
N LYS A 242 23.29 -12.32 -25.42
CA LYS A 242 24.66 -11.79 -25.59
C LYS A 242 24.60 -10.34 -26.09
N LEU A 243 25.13 -9.42 -25.29
CA LEU A 243 25.26 -8.01 -25.64
C LEU A 243 26.66 -7.78 -26.23
N SER A 244 26.74 -7.70 -27.57
CA SER A 244 28.02 -7.64 -28.30
C SER A 244 28.53 -6.23 -28.58
N ARG A 245 27.64 -5.23 -28.54
CA ARG A 245 27.99 -3.82 -28.73
C ARG A 245 27.79 -3.06 -27.42
N PRO A 246 28.59 -2.01 -27.16
CA PRO A 246 28.33 -1.11 -26.06
C PRO A 246 26.89 -0.60 -26.09
N CYS A 247 26.15 -0.81 -24.99
CA CYS A 247 24.77 -0.39 -24.89
C CYS A 247 24.43 0.12 -23.48
N CYS A 248 23.44 1.00 -23.44
CA CYS A 248 22.83 1.53 -22.24
C CYS A 248 21.32 1.32 -22.34
N TYR A 249 20.74 0.67 -21.35
CA TYR A 249 19.30 0.52 -21.18
C TYR A 249 18.87 1.41 -20.02
N VAL A 250 17.88 2.27 -20.25
CA VAL A 250 17.24 3.07 -19.21
C VAL A 250 15.84 2.51 -18.98
N PHE A 251 15.54 2.14 -17.73
CA PHE A 251 14.28 1.51 -17.38
C PHE A 251 13.30 2.51 -16.77
N PRO A 252 11.98 2.31 -16.94
CA PRO A 252 10.97 3.10 -16.24
C PRO A 252 10.94 2.72 -14.76
N ALA A 253 11.78 3.39 -13.97
CA ALA A 253 12.07 3.06 -12.57
C ALA A 253 11.06 3.64 -11.54
N GLY A 254 10.07 4.41 -11.99
CA GLY A 254 9.06 5.01 -11.13
C GLY A 254 9.55 6.31 -10.50
N ARG A 255 9.72 6.33 -9.17
CA ARG A 255 10.19 7.53 -8.44
C ARG A 255 11.71 7.72 -8.43
N GLY A 256 12.47 6.69 -8.78
CA GLY A 256 13.93 6.74 -8.83
C GLY A 256 14.46 6.40 -10.21
N ASP A 257 15.73 6.01 -10.25
CA ASP A 257 16.44 5.71 -11.48
C ASP A 257 16.80 4.23 -11.57
N CYS A 258 16.95 3.76 -12.80
CA CYS A 258 17.53 2.46 -13.07
C CYS A 258 18.09 2.41 -14.48
N ALA A 259 19.36 2.06 -14.60
CA ALA A 259 20.03 1.90 -15.87
C ALA A 259 20.92 0.65 -15.88
N PHE A 260 21.11 0.06 -17.06
CA PHE A 260 22.00 -1.07 -17.24
C PHE A 260 22.96 -0.80 -18.39
N PHE A 261 24.25 -0.93 -18.12
CA PHE A 261 25.34 -0.73 -19.06
C PHE A 261 25.97 -2.07 -19.39
N ALA A 262 26.22 -2.32 -20.68
CA ALA A 262 27.07 -3.42 -21.11
C ALA A 262 28.14 -2.89 -22.06
N VAL A 263 29.41 -3.13 -21.74
CA VAL A 263 30.55 -2.70 -22.54
C VAL A 263 31.59 -3.82 -22.57
N ASN A 264 31.91 -4.33 -23.76
CA ASN A 264 32.95 -5.35 -23.96
C ASN A 264 32.85 -6.58 -23.03
N GLY A 265 31.63 -7.07 -22.79
CA GLY A 265 31.39 -8.22 -21.91
C GLY A 265 31.34 -7.89 -20.41
N PHE A 266 31.60 -6.64 -20.02
CA PHE A 266 31.38 -6.16 -18.67
C PHE A 266 29.99 -5.55 -18.52
N THR A 267 29.29 -5.85 -17.42
CA THR A 267 27.92 -5.41 -17.18
C THR A 267 27.75 -4.70 -15.84
N VAL A 268 27.04 -3.57 -15.83
CA VAL A 268 26.76 -2.79 -14.63
C VAL A 268 25.29 -2.43 -14.56
N LEU A 269 24.62 -2.81 -13.47
CA LEU A 269 23.31 -2.31 -13.11
C LEU A 269 23.48 -1.10 -12.17
N VAL A 270 22.90 0.03 -12.51
CA VAL A 270 22.91 1.25 -11.69
C VAL A 270 21.50 1.47 -11.16
N ASP A 271 21.36 1.46 -9.83
CA ASP A 271 20.09 1.56 -9.08
C ASP A 271 19.03 0.51 -9.47
N GLY A 272 17.95 0.41 -8.69
CA GLY A 272 16.91 -0.61 -8.88
C GLY A 272 15.50 -0.08 -9.14
N GLY A 273 15.30 1.22 -9.02
CA GLY A 273 13.99 1.85 -9.01
C GLY A 273 13.11 1.46 -7.80
N SER A 274 11.92 2.07 -7.76
CA SER A 274 11.03 2.04 -6.61
C SER A 274 10.07 0.83 -6.60
N ASP A 275 10.01 0.07 -7.70
CA ASP A 275 9.11 -1.07 -7.87
C ASP A 275 9.78 -2.37 -7.40
N SER A 276 9.10 -3.13 -6.55
CA SER A 276 9.59 -4.43 -6.07
C SER A 276 9.63 -5.51 -7.16
N GLN A 277 8.90 -5.35 -8.26
CA GLN A 277 9.01 -6.19 -9.45
C GLN A 277 10.30 -5.97 -10.24
N ALA A 278 11.15 -5.04 -9.81
CA ALA A 278 12.43 -4.68 -10.41
C ALA A 278 12.32 -4.38 -11.92
N CYS A 279 12.24 -3.11 -12.29
CA CYS A 279 12.02 -2.69 -13.68
C CYS A 279 13.03 -3.28 -14.69
N PHE A 280 14.27 -3.56 -14.24
CA PHE A 280 15.34 -4.18 -15.02
C PHE A 280 15.19 -5.69 -15.24
N TRP A 281 14.36 -6.38 -14.44
CA TRP A 281 14.29 -7.84 -14.39
C TRP A 281 13.95 -8.47 -15.74
N LYS A 282 13.07 -7.82 -16.51
CA LYS A 282 12.68 -8.29 -17.85
C LYS A 282 13.87 -8.47 -18.80
N LEU A 283 14.93 -7.67 -18.65
CA LEU A 283 16.18 -7.82 -19.41
C LEU A 283 17.14 -8.75 -18.66
N VAL A 284 17.41 -8.42 -17.40
CA VAL A 284 18.49 -9.01 -16.60
C VAL A 284 18.31 -10.52 -16.41
N ARG A 285 17.07 -11.03 -16.30
CA ARG A 285 16.79 -12.48 -16.18
C ARG A 285 17.27 -13.33 -17.36
N HIS A 286 17.56 -12.71 -18.51
CA HIS A 286 18.06 -13.38 -19.70
C HIS A 286 19.58 -13.30 -19.84
N LEU A 287 20.27 -12.63 -18.92
CA LEU A 287 21.72 -12.54 -18.91
C LEU A 287 22.32 -13.74 -18.16
N ASP A 288 23.56 -14.04 -18.50
CA ASP A 288 24.37 -15.04 -17.79
C ASP A 288 24.86 -14.48 -16.45
N ARG A 289 25.26 -13.20 -16.43
CA ARG A 289 25.80 -12.51 -15.25
C ARG A 289 25.56 -11.00 -15.27
N VAL A 290 25.52 -10.42 -14.08
CA VAL A 290 25.59 -8.99 -13.79
C VAL A 290 26.85 -8.74 -12.97
N ASP A 291 27.85 -8.09 -13.55
CA ASP A 291 29.20 -8.04 -12.97
C ASP A 291 29.30 -7.09 -11.79
N ALA A 292 28.55 -5.98 -11.88
CA ALA A 292 28.47 -5.01 -10.81
C ALA A 292 27.05 -4.46 -10.67
N VAL A 293 26.65 -4.20 -9.43
CA VAL A 293 25.50 -3.38 -9.09
C VAL A 293 26.00 -2.14 -8.36
N LEU A 294 25.64 -0.94 -8.84
CA LEU A 294 25.99 0.33 -8.23
C LEU A 294 24.72 0.99 -7.69
N LEU A 295 24.65 1.17 -6.38
CA LEU A 295 23.58 1.89 -5.69
C LEU A 295 24.08 3.28 -5.32
N THR A 296 23.46 4.31 -5.88
CA THR A 296 23.92 5.70 -5.78
C THR A 296 23.66 6.32 -4.41
N HIS A 297 22.61 5.88 -3.71
CA HIS A 297 22.26 6.28 -2.35
C HIS A 297 21.26 5.30 -1.72
N VAL A 298 20.99 5.50 -0.44
CA VAL A 298 19.92 4.81 0.30
C VAL A 298 18.61 5.56 0.13
N GLY A 299 17.60 4.89 -0.42
CA GLY A 299 16.30 5.50 -0.66
C GLY A 299 15.24 4.48 -1.08
N THR A 300 13.98 4.79 -0.79
CA THR A 300 12.82 3.97 -1.18
C THR A 300 12.56 4.02 -2.69
N GLU A 301 13.17 4.97 -3.38
CA GLU A 301 13.14 5.19 -4.81
C GLU A 301 14.08 4.29 -5.59
N ASN A 302 15.12 3.73 -4.95
CA ASN A 302 16.20 2.98 -5.64
C ASN A 302 16.43 1.57 -5.11
N LEU A 303 16.21 1.34 -3.82
CA LEU A 303 16.49 0.06 -3.17
C LEU A 303 15.49 -1.06 -3.49
N PRO A 304 14.17 -0.82 -3.64
CA PRO A 304 13.19 -1.91 -3.76
C PRO A 304 13.53 -2.98 -4.81
N GLY A 305 13.88 -2.57 -6.04
CA GLY A 305 14.18 -3.53 -7.11
C GLY A 305 15.45 -4.36 -6.83
N VAL A 306 16.50 -3.73 -6.29
CA VAL A 306 17.74 -4.43 -5.93
C VAL A 306 17.53 -5.35 -4.73
N VAL A 307 16.80 -4.91 -3.70
CA VAL A 307 16.44 -5.75 -2.55
C VAL A 307 15.69 -6.99 -3.02
N SER A 308 14.70 -6.84 -3.91
CA SER A 308 13.97 -7.98 -4.47
C SER A 308 14.87 -8.93 -5.26
N PHE A 309 15.86 -8.41 -6.00
CA PHE A 309 16.84 -9.23 -6.70
C PHE A 309 17.75 -10.01 -5.73
N LEU A 310 18.24 -9.36 -4.67
CA LEU A 310 19.05 -10.00 -3.64
C LEU A 310 18.26 -11.02 -2.81
N GLU A 311 17.01 -10.72 -2.47
CA GLU A 311 16.11 -11.66 -1.78
C GLU A 311 15.84 -12.90 -2.62
N ARG A 312 15.69 -12.74 -3.94
CA ARG A 312 15.63 -13.87 -4.86
C ARG A 312 16.91 -14.70 -4.82
N LYS A 313 18.10 -14.07 -4.83
CA LYS A 313 19.38 -14.77 -4.75
C LYS A 313 19.52 -15.58 -3.46
N VAL A 314 19.10 -15.03 -2.33
CA VAL A 314 19.04 -15.76 -1.06
C VAL A 314 18.09 -16.96 -1.17
N ALA A 315 16.89 -16.76 -1.72
CA ALA A 315 15.92 -17.83 -1.88
C ALA A 315 16.39 -18.95 -2.84
N GLU A 316 17.16 -18.62 -3.87
CA GLU A 316 17.78 -19.62 -4.78
C GLU A 316 18.80 -20.50 -4.04
N VAL A 317 19.64 -19.90 -3.19
CA VAL A 317 20.60 -20.64 -2.37
C VAL A 317 19.87 -21.56 -1.39
N GLU A 318 18.84 -21.07 -0.70
CA GLU A 318 18.01 -21.88 0.23
C GLU A 318 17.27 -23.03 -0.48
N LEU A 319 16.84 -22.85 -1.72
CA LEU A 319 16.16 -23.89 -2.51
C LEU A 319 17.13 -24.94 -3.05
N SER A 320 18.36 -24.53 -3.39
CA SER A 320 19.39 -25.41 -3.97
C SER A 320 19.85 -26.52 -3.01
N THR A 321 19.63 -26.35 -1.71
CA THR A 321 19.97 -27.36 -0.69
C THR A 321 18.90 -28.46 -0.54
N ASP A 322 17.68 -28.26 -1.05
CA ASP A 322 16.48 -29.11 -0.84
C ASP A 322 15.98 -29.81 -2.12
N VAL A 323 16.89 -30.22 -3.01
CA VAL A 323 16.62 -30.57 -4.42
C VAL A 323 15.44 -31.55 -4.64
N LYS A 324 14.37 -31.04 -5.28
CA LYS A 324 13.38 -31.79 -6.10
C LYS A 324 13.41 -31.25 -7.54
N ASP A 325 13.41 -32.15 -8.53
CA ASP A 325 13.66 -31.86 -9.96
C ASP A 325 12.77 -30.76 -10.57
N ASP A 326 11.51 -30.61 -10.13
CA ASP A 326 10.57 -29.61 -10.67
C ASP A 326 10.91 -28.15 -10.31
N LEU A 327 11.74 -27.93 -9.28
CA LEU A 327 12.14 -26.60 -8.81
C LEU A 327 13.40 -26.05 -9.50
N SER A 328 14.09 -26.87 -10.31
CA SER A 328 15.31 -26.51 -11.03
C SER A 328 15.15 -25.27 -11.93
N LYS A 329 13.99 -25.10 -12.55
CA LYS A 329 13.68 -23.92 -13.39
C LYS A 329 13.64 -22.61 -12.60
N ARG A 330 13.37 -22.67 -11.28
CA ARG A 330 13.35 -21.48 -10.41
C ARG A 330 14.76 -20.97 -10.10
N LEU A 331 15.79 -21.79 -10.28
CA LEU A 331 17.20 -21.45 -10.05
C LEU A 331 17.84 -20.70 -11.23
N ILE A 332 17.09 -20.47 -12.32
CA ILE A 332 17.62 -19.81 -13.51
C ILE A 332 17.51 -18.29 -13.32
N SER A 333 18.64 -17.67 -12.95
CA SER A 333 18.82 -16.21 -12.93
C SER A 333 20.31 -15.85 -13.09
N PRO A 334 20.67 -14.64 -13.52
CA PRO A 334 22.06 -14.27 -13.78
C PRO A 334 22.92 -14.35 -12.53
N GLU A 335 24.17 -14.77 -12.65
CA GLU A 335 25.14 -14.64 -11.57
C GLU A 335 25.30 -13.16 -11.17
N LEU A 336 25.55 -12.93 -9.88
CA LEU A 336 25.76 -11.58 -9.34
C LEU A 336 27.21 -11.44 -8.90
N GLY A 337 27.89 -10.43 -9.45
CA GLY A 337 29.25 -10.06 -9.05
C GLY A 337 29.26 -9.15 -7.82
N VAL A 338 29.84 -7.96 -7.96
CA VAL A 338 30.10 -7.04 -6.83
C VAL A 338 28.97 -6.03 -6.65
N VAL A 339 28.60 -5.73 -5.41
CA VAL A 339 27.66 -4.64 -5.09
C VAL A 339 28.44 -3.46 -4.50
N PHE A 340 28.41 -2.33 -5.21
CA PHE A 340 28.90 -1.04 -4.74
C PHE A 340 27.73 -0.27 -4.15
N PHE A 341 27.85 0.12 -2.89
CA PHE A 341 26.77 0.79 -2.17
C PHE A 341 27.29 2.07 -1.53
N ASN A 342 26.77 3.21 -2.00
CA ASN A 342 27.04 4.50 -1.37
C ASN A 342 26.19 4.65 -0.10
N ALA A 343 26.62 3.99 0.97
CA ALA A 343 25.93 4.01 2.25
C ALA A 343 26.15 5.36 2.97
N PRO A 344 25.10 5.98 3.55
CA PRO A 344 25.24 7.14 4.39
C PRO A 344 26.12 6.83 5.61
N SER A 345 26.87 7.81 6.09
CA SER A 345 27.82 7.66 7.20
C SER A 345 27.18 7.12 8.49
N ARG A 346 25.86 7.30 8.66
CA ARG A 346 25.09 6.76 9.80
C ARG A 346 25.10 5.23 9.84
N LEU A 347 25.07 4.56 8.69
CA LEU A 347 25.12 3.09 8.61
C LEU A 347 26.53 2.52 8.81
N GLN A 348 27.58 3.34 8.64
CA GLN A 348 28.97 2.91 8.87
C GLN A 348 29.29 2.79 10.37
N MET A 349 28.52 3.47 11.23
CA MET A 349 28.74 3.48 12.68
C MET A 349 28.25 2.19 13.35
N GLU A 350 27.26 1.51 12.78
CA GLU A 350 26.73 0.23 13.28
C GLU A 350 27.66 -0.97 12.97
N GLN A 351 28.66 -0.81 12.11
CA GLN A 351 29.64 -1.85 11.80
C GLN A 351 30.86 -1.87 12.76
N GLN A 352 30.90 -0.95 13.74
CA GLN A 352 31.99 -0.82 14.71
C GLN A 352 31.61 -1.21 16.15
N LEU A 353 30.46 -1.87 16.35
CA LEU A 353 30.03 -2.39 17.66
C LEU A 353 30.05 -3.92 17.70
#